data_AF-A0A496R0W8-F1
#
_entry.id   AF-A0A496R0W8-F1
#
_cell.length_a   1.000
_cell.length_b   1.000
_cell.length_c   1.000
_cell.angle_alpha   90.00
_cell.angle_beta   90.00
_cell.angle_gamma   90.00
#
_symmetry.space_group_name_H-M   'P 1'
#
loop_
_entity.id
_entity.type
_entity.pdbx_description
1 polymer ?
#
loop_
_entity_poly.entity_id
_entity_poly.type
_entity_poly.pdbx_seq_one_letter_code
_entity_poly.pdbx_strand_id
1 'polypeptide(L)'
;LLLSFHGKLDWPMIFGTYIGFILLGASFIAIGVFVSQSSEGIVSAAVLTFCALIITFIIDFMQQYMPATELSGLVWAAILITIPLFWLYSKGRNWVVTAAVALILTAVILLLWFLDRNMFAGLIGKSLGWLSLTRRFGSFSMGILGLDSILYYLSFTGFFLFLTIQGLEKRRWS
;
A
#
# COMPACT_ATOMS: atom_id res chain seq x y z
N LEU A 1 11.20 -7.73 33.69
CA LEU A 1 12.37 -7.63 34.60
C LEU A 1 12.82 -8.98 35.20
N LEU A 2 11.91 -9.93 35.51
CA LEU A 2 12.30 -11.26 36.02
C LEU A 2 12.94 -12.21 34.96
N LEU A 3 12.75 -11.97 33.67
CA LEU A 3 13.32 -12.78 32.58
C LEU A 3 14.78 -12.42 32.22
N SER A 4 15.27 -11.25 32.64
CA SER A 4 16.63 -10.78 32.29
C SER A 4 17.74 -11.57 32.98
N PHE A 5 17.41 -12.32 34.03
CA PHE A 5 18.38 -13.09 34.81
C PHE A 5 18.58 -14.53 34.29
N HIS A 6 17.68 -15.04 33.43
CA HIS A 6 17.72 -16.45 33.00
C HIS A 6 17.52 -16.67 31.48
N GLY A 7 17.27 -15.61 30.69
CA GLY A 7 17.19 -15.69 29.23
C GLY A 7 18.18 -14.74 28.56
N LYS A 8 18.87 -15.18 27.50
CA LYS A 8 19.64 -14.27 26.65
C LYS A 8 18.65 -13.31 25.99
N LEU A 9 18.67 -12.05 26.43
CA LEU A 9 17.80 -11.02 25.88
C LEU A 9 18.28 -10.69 24.45
N ASP A 10 17.41 -10.91 23.46
CA ASP A 10 17.69 -10.52 22.07
C ASP A 10 17.45 -9.01 21.92
N TRP A 11 18.49 -8.24 22.20
CA TRP A 11 18.49 -6.79 22.10
C TRP A 11 18.10 -6.28 20.70
N PRO A 12 18.65 -6.83 19.59
CA PRO A 12 18.20 -6.50 18.25
C PRO A 12 16.68 -6.63 18.07
N MET A 13 16.09 -7.74 18.52
CA MET A 13 14.65 -7.98 18.41
C MET A 13 13.83 -6.92 19.16
N ILE A 14 14.26 -6.55 20.37
CA ILE A 14 13.55 -5.56 21.20
C ILE A 14 13.58 -4.18 20.55
N PHE A 15 14.77 -3.68 20.21
CA PHE A 15 14.91 -2.38 19.56
C PHE A 15 14.22 -2.35 18.20
N GLY A 16 14.36 -3.42 17.41
CA GLY A 16 13.69 -3.59 16.12
C GLY A 16 12.17 -3.47 16.27
N THR A 17 11.60 -4.18 17.24
CA THR A 17 10.15 -4.16 17.49
C THR A 17 9.65 -2.77 17.90
N TYR A 18 10.36 -2.05 18.78
CA TYR A 18 9.96 -0.69 19.17
C TYR A 18 10.01 0.29 18.01
N ILE A 19 11.09 0.27 17.21
CA ILE A 19 11.20 1.12 16.02
C ILE A 19 10.09 0.78 15.02
N GLY A 20 9.84 -0.51 14.78
CA GLY A 20 8.76 -0.98 13.93
C GLY A 20 7.39 -0.46 14.39
N PHE A 21 7.12 -0.47 15.70
CA PHE A 21 5.86 0.01 16.26
C PHE A 21 5.69 1.51 16.07
N ILE A 22 6.74 2.29 16.24
CA ILE A 22 6.70 3.75 16.04
C ILE A 22 6.39 4.07 14.57
N LEU A 23 7.07 3.40 13.63
CA LEU A 23 6.87 3.63 12.19
C LEU A 23 5.50 3.17 11.69
N LEU A 24 5.05 1.99 12.15
CA LEU A 24 3.72 1.48 11.87
C LEU A 24 2.64 2.39 12.45
N GLY A 25 2.80 2.81 13.71
CA GLY A 25 1.90 3.73 14.41
C GLY A 25 1.80 5.09 13.71
N ALA A 26 2.93 5.66 13.29
CA ALA A 26 2.97 6.90 12.53
C ALA A 26 2.18 6.81 11.21
N SER A 27 2.29 5.67 10.51
CA SER A 27 1.55 5.41 9.27
C SER A 27 0.04 5.35 9.51
N PHE A 28 -0.41 4.67 10.57
CA PHE A 28 -1.82 4.63 10.95
C PHE A 28 -2.36 5.99 11.40
N ILE A 29 -1.57 6.76 12.16
CA ILE A 29 -1.95 8.11 12.56
C ILE A 29 -2.08 9.02 11.33
N ALA A 30 -1.17 8.93 10.36
CA ALA A 30 -1.25 9.73 9.14
C ALA A 30 -2.51 9.43 8.32
N ILE A 31 -2.90 8.16 8.17
CA ILE A 31 -4.20 7.79 7.58
C ILE A 31 -5.34 8.41 8.40
N GLY A 32 -5.27 8.28 9.73
CA GLY A 32 -6.27 8.80 10.66
C GLY A 32 -6.54 10.30 10.47
N VAL A 33 -5.46 11.08 10.41
CA VAL A 33 -5.51 12.54 10.22
C VAL A 33 -6.05 12.89 8.83
N PHE A 34 -5.64 12.16 7.78
CA PHE A 34 -6.14 12.37 6.42
C PHE A 34 -7.64 12.12 6.29
N VAL A 35 -8.13 11.02 6.86
CA VAL A 35 -9.57 10.69 6.84
C VAL A 35 -10.36 11.69 7.69
N SER A 36 -9.79 12.13 8.82
CA SER A 36 -10.41 13.13 9.68
C SER A 36 -10.63 14.46 8.96
N GLN A 37 -9.63 14.99 8.23
CA GLN A 37 -9.82 16.23 7.46
C GLN A 37 -10.83 16.08 6.31
N SER A 38 -10.97 14.86 5.76
CA SER A 38 -11.91 14.59 4.67
C SER A 38 -13.35 14.46 5.17
N SER A 39 -13.56 14.23 6.46
CA SER A 39 -14.86 13.98 7.07
C SER A 39 -15.48 15.27 7.59
N GLU A 40 -16.82 15.35 7.58
CA GLU A 40 -17.56 16.53 8.07
C GLU A 40 -17.92 16.43 9.56
N GLY A 41 -17.85 15.23 10.16
CA GLY A 41 -18.15 15.00 11.58
C GLY A 41 -17.21 14.01 12.26
N ILE A 42 -17.14 14.11 13.61
CA ILE A 42 -16.30 13.27 14.48
C ILE A 42 -16.67 11.78 14.36
N VAL A 43 -17.97 11.48 14.30
CA VAL A 43 -18.47 10.09 14.16
C VAL A 43 -18.10 9.52 12.79
N SER A 44 -18.35 10.25 11.70
CA SER A 44 -17.97 9.80 10.35
C SER A 44 -16.46 9.58 10.23
N ALA A 45 -15.63 10.46 10.82
CA ALA A 45 -14.18 10.30 10.83
C ALA A 45 -13.74 9.04 11.58
N ALA A 46 -14.29 8.78 12.76
CA ALA A 46 -13.98 7.60 13.56
C ALA A 46 -14.37 6.29 12.82
N VAL A 47 -15.54 6.25 12.19
CA VAL A 47 -16.00 5.07 11.44
C VAL A 47 -15.14 4.86 10.20
N LEU A 48 -14.87 5.91 9.41
CA LEU A 48 -14.08 5.79 8.19
C LEU A 48 -12.62 5.42 8.47
N THR A 49 -12.02 5.95 9.54
CA THR A 49 -10.66 5.57 9.94
C THR A 49 -10.59 4.10 10.35
N PHE A 50 -11.56 3.63 11.13
CA PHE A 50 -11.68 2.22 11.48
C PHE A 50 -11.79 1.32 10.24
N CYS A 51 -12.67 1.68 9.28
CA CYS A 51 -12.80 0.95 8.01
C CYS A 51 -11.49 0.95 7.20
N ALA A 52 -10.81 2.10 7.10
CA ALA A 52 -9.55 2.22 6.36
C ALA A 52 -8.45 1.34 6.97
N LEU A 53 -8.33 1.32 8.30
CA LEU A 53 -7.36 0.48 9.00
C LEU A 53 -7.70 -1.00 8.87
N ILE A 54 -8.99 -1.38 8.97
CA ILE A 54 -9.44 -2.75 8.75
C ILE A 54 -9.04 -3.24 7.36
N ILE A 55 -9.19 -2.42 6.32
CA ILE A 55 -8.81 -2.81 4.95
C ILE A 55 -7.33 -3.20 4.89
N THR A 56 -6.44 -2.47 5.57
CA THR A 56 -5.00 -2.82 5.62
C THR A 56 -4.75 -4.17 6.27
N PHE A 57 -5.51 -4.52 7.30
CA PHE A 57 -5.45 -5.85 7.93
C PHE A 57 -6.01 -6.93 7.01
N ILE A 58 -7.17 -6.68 6.38
CA ILE A 58 -7.83 -7.63 5.47
C ILE A 58 -6.93 -7.98 4.28
N ILE A 59 -6.16 -7.02 3.76
CA ILE A 59 -5.24 -7.25 2.63
C ILE A 59 -4.29 -8.43 2.91
N ASP A 60 -3.74 -8.54 4.12
CA ASP A 60 -2.83 -9.64 4.46
C ASP A 60 -3.57 -10.98 4.58
N PHE A 61 -4.78 -10.98 5.13
CA PHE A 61 -5.63 -12.17 5.16
C PHE A 61 -6.04 -12.62 3.75
N MET A 62 -6.35 -11.68 2.85
CA MET A 62 -6.76 -11.97 1.47
C MET A 62 -5.62 -12.53 0.61
N GLN A 63 -4.37 -12.14 0.88
CA GLN A 63 -3.22 -12.65 0.12
C GLN A 63 -3.08 -14.18 0.18
N GLN A 64 -3.55 -14.83 1.25
CA GLN A 64 -3.47 -16.28 1.40
C GLN A 64 -4.43 -17.03 0.47
N TYR A 65 -5.54 -16.39 0.08
CA TYR A 65 -6.57 -16.98 -0.78
C TYR A 65 -6.39 -16.58 -2.25
N MET A 66 -5.42 -15.71 -2.56
CA MET A 66 -5.20 -15.24 -3.92
C MET A 66 -4.52 -16.32 -4.78
N PRO A 67 -5.08 -16.63 -5.96
CA PRO A 67 -4.48 -17.60 -6.86
C PRO A 67 -3.13 -17.09 -7.38
N ALA A 68 -2.08 -17.90 -7.21
CA ALA A 68 -0.72 -17.58 -7.67
C ALA A 68 -0.48 -17.90 -9.17
N THR A 69 -1.53 -18.24 -9.91
CA THR A 69 -1.48 -18.59 -11.33
C THR A 69 -1.00 -17.42 -12.20
N GLU A 70 -0.32 -17.72 -13.31
CA GLU A 70 0.13 -16.71 -14.28
C GLU A 70 -1.06 -15.97 -14.92
N LEU A 71 -2.13 -16.70 -15.22
CA LEU A 71 -3.34 -16.16 -15.87
C LEU A 71 -4.07 -15.15 -14.97
N SER A 72 -4.14 -15.39 -13.65
CA SER A 72 -4.74 -14.42 -12.73
C SER A 72 -3.90 -13.15 -12.62
N GLY A 73 -2.56 -13.27 -12.66
CA GLY A 73 -1.65 -12.13 -12.75
C GLY A 73 -1.83 -11.31 -14.02
N LEU A 74 -2.03 -11.95 -15.17
CA LEU A 74 -2.33 -11.28 -16.43
C LEU A 74 -3.65 -10.51 -16.39
N VAL A 75 -4.72 -11.14 -15.91
CA VAL A 75 -6.04 -10.50 -15.77
C VAL A 75 -5.93 -9.29 -14.85
N TRP A 76 -5.20 -9.42 -13.74
CA TRP A 76 -4.97 -8.31 -12.83
C TRP A 76 -4.15 -7.18 -13.44
N ALA A 77 -3.10 -7.48 -14.20
CA ALA A 77 -2.34 -6.47 -14.94
C ALA A 77 -3.22 -5.73 -15.96
N ALA A 78 -4.11 -6.45 -16.65
CA ALA A 78 -5.09 -5.86 -17.56
C ALA A 78 -6.10 -4.95 -16.83
N ILE A 79 -6.52 -5.31 -15.62
CA ILE A 79 -7.37 -4.45 -14.78
C ILE A 79 -6.60 -3.19 -14.37
N LEU A 80 -5.35 -3.30 -13.92
CA LEU A 80 -4.55 -2.16 -13.47
C LEU A 80 -4.34 -1.11 -14.57
N ILE A 81 -4.19 -1.50 -15.84
CA ILE A 81 -4.04 -0.52 -16.95
C ILE A 81 -5.33 0.22 -17.27
N THR A 82 -6.51 -0.30 -16.90
CA THR A 82 -7.77 0.43 -17.14
C THR A 82 -7.85 1.72 -16.34
N ILE A 83 -7.23 1.79 -15.15
CA ILE A 83 -7.23 2.98 -14.28
C ILE A 83 -6.53 4.18 -14.96
N PRO A 84 -5.25 4.09 -15.40
CA PRO A 84 -4.61 5.19 -16.09
C PRO A 84 -5.28 5.51 -17.42
N LEU A 85 -5.81 4.52 -18.16
CA LEU A 85 -6.56 4.76 -19.40
C LEU A 85 -7.84 5.56 -19.16
N PHE A 86 -8.59 5.23 -18.12
CA PHE A 86 -9.80 5.97 -17.73
C PHE A 86 -9.49 7.41 -17.32
N TRP A 87 -8.41 7.61 -16.57
CA TRP A 87 -7.94 8.95 -16.20
C TRP A 87 -7.54 9.78 -17.44
N LEU A 88 -6.83 9.16 -18.38
CA LEU A 88 -6.36 9.78 -19.62
C LEU A 88 -7.54 10.13 -20.56
N TYR A 89 -8.55 9.26 -20.64
CA TYR A 89 -9.79 9.51 -21.36
C TYR A 89 -10.54 10.71 -20.77
N SER A 90 -10.68 10.76 -19.44
CA SER A 90 -11.42 11.79 -18.72
C SER A 90 -10.77 13.19 -18.86
N LYS A 91 -9.44 13.27 -19.03
CA LYS A 91 -8.69 14.52 -19.18
C LYS A 91 -8.48 14.94 -20.63
N GLY A 92 -8.32 14.00 -21.55
CA GLY A 92 -7.82 14.28 -22.89
C GLY A 92 -8.87 14.54 -23.96
N ARG A 93 -10.12 14.08 -23.80
CA ARG A 93 -11.20 14.08 -24.82
C ARG A 93 -10.77 13.65 -26.24
N ASN A 94 -9.60 13.02 -26.38
CA ASN A 94 -8.97 12.58 -27.61
C ASN A 94 -8.90 11.06 -27.59
N TRP A 95 -9.91 10.43 -28.19
CA TRP A 95 -10.09 8.97 -28.16
C TRP A 95 -8.92 8.20 -28.80
N VAL A 96 -8.25 8.80 -29.79
CA VAL A 96 -7.11 8.19 -30.51
C VAL A 96 -5.90 8.00 -29.60
N VAL A 97 -5.59 8.99 -28.74
CA VAL A 97 -4.43 8.91 -27.84
C VAL A 97 -4.66 7.82 -26.80
N THR A 98 -5.88 7.75 -26.24
CA THR A 98 -6.24 6.67 -25.29
C THR A 98 -6.14 5.30 -25.95
N ALA A 99 -6.62 5.14 -27.19
CA ALA A 99 -6.55 3.88 -27.92
C ALA A 99 -5.10 3.46 -28.25
N ALA A 100 -4.26 4.41 -28.68
CA ALA A 100 -2.85 4.14 -28.95
C ALA A 100 -2.09 3.69 -27.70
N VAL A 101 -2.29 4.39 -26.57
CA VAL A 101 -1.68 4.02 -25.28
C VAL A 101 -2.19 2.67 -24.79
N ALA A 102 -3.48 2.37 -24.96
CA ALA A 102 -4.05 1.07 -24.58
C ALA A 102 -3.39 -0.08 -25.36
N LEU A 103 -3.25 0.05 -26.68
CA LEU A 103 -2.60 -0.96 -27.52
C LEU A 103 -1.14 -1.17 -27.11
N ILE A 104 -0.39 -0.09 -26.86
CA ILE A 104 1.00 -0.18 -26.42
C ILE A 104 1.10 -0.90 -25.07
N LEU A 105 0.30 -0.51 -24.08
CA LEU A 105 0.31 -1.11 -22.75
C LEU A 105 -0.05 -2.61 -22.79
N THR A 106 -1.07 -2.99 -23.55
CA THR A 106 -1.45 -4.40 -23.72
C THR A 106 -0.35 -5.19 -24.44
N ALA A 107 0.25 -4.65 -25.49
CA ALA A 107 1.35 -5.30 -26.20
C ALA A 107 2.57 -5.52 -25.31
N VAL A 108 2.93 -4.53 -24.49
CA VAL A 108 4.03 -4.64 -23.51
C VAL A 108 3.73 -5.73 -22.48
N ILE A 109 2.51 -5.80 -21.93
CA ILE A 109 2.13 -6.84 -20.96
C ILE A 109 2.24 -8.24 -21.58
N LEU A 110 1.74 -8.42 -22.81
CA LEU A 110 1.83 -9.70 -23.51
C LEU A 110 3.29 -10.08 -23.79
N LEU A 111 4.12 -9.12 -24.22
CA LEU A 111 5.54 -9.34 -24.45
C LEU A 111 6.24 -9.77 -23.15
N LEU A 112 6.01 -9.05 -22.04
CA LEU A 112 6.57 -9.41 -20.74
C LEU A 112 6.13 -10.80 -20.27
N TRP A 113 4.89 -11.20 -20.58
CA TRP A 113 4.40 -12.54 -20.27
C TRP A 113 5.10 -13.63 -21.08
N PHE A 114 5.49 -13.35 -22.32
CA PHE A 114 6.31 -14.27 -23.12
C PHE A 114 7.76 -14.35 -22.65
N LEU A 115 8.35 -13.24 -22.16
CA LEU A 115 9.72 -13.21 -21.66
C LEU A 115 9.85 -13.92 -20.30
N ASP A 116 9.03 -13.54 -19.32
CA ASP A 116 9.11 -14.07 -17.96
C ASP A 116 7.72 -14.28 -17.33
N ARG A 117 7.16 -15.47 -17.57
CA ARG A 117 5.88 -15.91 -16.99
C ARG A 117 5.83 -15.82 -15.46
N ASN A 118 6.97 -16.06 -14.81
CA ASN A 118 7.12 -16.00 -13.35
C ASN A 118 6.87 -14.61 -12.75
N MET A 119 6.99 -13.54 -13.55
CA MET A 119 6.67 -12.19 -13.07
C MET A 119 5.18 -12.03 -12.75
N PHE A 120 4.32 -12.70 -13.52
CA PHE A 120 2.86 -12.65 -13.36
C PHE A 120 2.34 -13.59 -12.28
N ALA A 121 3.10 -14.64 -11.94
CA ALA A 121 2.76 -15.52 -10.83
C ALA A 121 2.68 -14.73 -9.50
N GLY A 122 1.52 -14.80 -8.85
CA GLY A 122 1.23 -14.10 -7.59
C GLY A 122 1.22 -12.57 -7.68
N LEU A 123 1.10 -11.99 -8.88
CA LEU A 123 1.16 -10.53 -9.07
C LEU A 123 0.06 -9.79 -8.31
N ILE A 124 -1.14 -10.37 -8.19
CA ILE A 124 -2.22 -9.82 -7.38
C ILE A 124 -1.75 -9.63 -5.93
N GLY A 125 -1.24 -10.69 -5.31
CA GLY A 125 -0.74 -10.65 -3.93
C GLY A 125 0.42 -9.69 -3.74
N LYS A 126 1.36 -9.64 -4.70
CA LYS A 126 2.49 -8.68 -4.67
C LYS A 126 2.01 -7.23 -4.69
N SER A 127 1.04 -6.91 -5.55
CA SER A 127 0.50 -5.55 -5.67
C SER A 127 -0.33 -5.13 -4.47
N LEU A 128 -1.21 -6.01 -3.95
CA LEU A 128 -1.95 -5.75 -2.71
C LEU A 128 -1.01 -5.60 -1.52
N GLY A 129 0.09 -6.38 -1.51
CA GLY A 129 1.12 -6.28 -0.48
C GLY A 129 1.83 -4.93 -0.40
N TRP A 130 1.74 -4.07 -1.43
CA TRP A 130 2.25 -2.70 -1.37
C TRP A 130 1.37 -1.74 -0.57
N LEU A 131 0.12 -2.10 -0.30
CA LEU A 131 -0.79 -1.34 0.55
C LEU A 131 -0.85 -1.89 1.98
N SER A 132 -0.25 -3.07 2.22
CA SER A 132 -0.18 -3.67 3.54
C SER A 132 0.85 -2.95 4.40
N LEU A 133 0.39 -2.33 5.49
CA LEU A 133 1.27 -1.75 6.50
C LEU A 133 1.78 -2.80 7.48
N THR A 134 1.03 -3.87 7.71
CA THR A 134 1.32 -4.89 8.71
C THR A 134 2.39 -5.88 8.26
N ARG A 135 2.49 -6.18 6.95
CA ARG A 135 3.43 -7.19 6.42
C ARG A 135 4.90 -6.88 6.72
N ARG A 136 5.30 -5.60 6.63
CA ARG A 136 6.70 -5.18 6.83
C ARG A 136 7.13 -5.17 8.31
N PHE A 137 6.17 -5.18 9.22
CA PHE A 137 6.41 -5.23 10.66
C PHE A 137 7.12 -6.54 11.09
N GLY A 138 6.91 -7.64 10.36
CA GLY A 138 7.55 -8.92 10.64
C GLY A 138 9.09 -8.85 10.68
N SER A 139 9.71 -8.11 9.76
CA SER A 139 11.17 -7.93 9.74
C SER A 139 11.68 -7.19 10.98
N PHE A 140 10.97 -6.14 11.41
CA PHE A 140 11.26 -5.41 12.64
C PHE A 140 11.12 -6.29 13.88
N SER A 141 10.09 -7.13 13.92
CA SER A 141 9.86 -8.09 15.00
C SER A 141 10.93 -9.18 15.07
N MET A 142 11.72 -9.40 14.02
CA MET A 142 12.88 -10.30 14.03
C MET A 142 14.20 -9.57 14.32
N GLY A 143 14.15 -8.26 14.64
CA GLY A 143 15.33 -7.43 14.87
C GLY A 143 16.05 -6.97 13.60
N ILE A 144 15.47 -7.19 12.42
CA ILE A 144 16.05 -6.83 11.13
C ILE A 144 15.55 -5.43 10.73
N LEU A 145 16.43 -4.44 10.85
CA LEU A 145 16.17 -3.07 10.42
C LEU A 145 16.53 -2.88 8.94
N GLY A 146 15.61 -3.25 8.06
CA GLY A 146 15.73 -3.06 6.62
C GLY A 146 15.42 -1.62 6.20
N LEU A 147 16.30 -1.01 5.39
CA LEU A 147 16.04 0.30 4.78
C LEU A 147 14.78 0.29 3.90
N ASP A 148 14.48 -0.82 3.25
CA ASP A 148 13.27 -1.00 2.44
C ASP A 148 12.00 -0.76 3.25
N SER A 149 11.97 -1.28 4.48
CA SER A 149 10.80 -1.24 5.34
C SER A 149 10.67 0.11 6.05
N ILE A 150 11.80 0.72 6.43
CA ILE A 150 11.83 2.08 6.99
C ILE A 150 11.36 3.10 5.95
N LEU A 151 11.94 3.07 4.76
CA LEU A 151 11.59 4.00 3.68
C LEU A 151 10.14 3.82 3.24
N TYR A 152 9.63 2.60 3.23
CA TYR A 152 8.21 2.33 2.96
C TYR A 152 7.30 3.05 3.95
N TYR A 153 7.50 2.88 5.27
CA TYR A 153 6.66 3.54 6.28
C TYR A 153 6.79 5.06 6.25
N LEU A 154 8.00 5.60 6.05
CA LEU A 154 8.20 7.05 5.94
C LEU A 154 7.52 7.63 4.70
N SER A 155 7.65 6.96 3.55
CA SER A 155 7.00 7.40 2.30
C SER A 155 5.49 7.37 2.43
N PHE A 156 4.95 6.30 3.04
CA PHE A 156 3.52 6.16 3.27
C PHE A 156 2.99 7.23 4.23
N THR A 157 3.67 7.46 5.35
CA THR A 157 3.34 8.51 6.31
C THR A 157 3.38 9.89 5.64
N GLY A 158 4.47 10.20 4.94
CA GLY A 158 4.65 11.47 4.24
C GLY A 158 3.59 11.71 3.16
N PHE A 159 3.22 10.68 2.41
CA PHE A 159 2.15 10.76 1.39
C PHE A 159 0.80 11.15 1.99
N PHE A 160 0.36 10.49 3.08
CA PHE A 160 -0.91 10.81 3.72
C PHE A 160 -0.90 12.17 4.43
N LEU A 161 0.21 12.57 5.02
CA LEU A 161 0.36 13.93 5.58
C LEU A 161 0.33 15.00 4.48
N PHE A 162 0.98 14.75 3.34
CA PHE A 162 0.92 15.65 2.19
C PHE A 162 -0.52 15.80 1.68
N LEU A 163 -1.26 14.69 1.51
CA LEU A 163 -2.67 14.75 1.12
C LEU A 163 -3.54 15.48 2.16
N THR A 164 -3.21 15.35 3.44
CA THR A 164 -3.89 16.09 4.51
C THR A 164 -3.72 17.59 4.31
N ILE A 165 -2.49 18.05 4.09
CA ILE A 165 -2.18 19.48 3.89
C ILE A 165 -2.93 20.01 2.66
N GLN A 166 -2.87 19.29 1.53
CA GLN A 166 -3.58 19.66 0.30
C GLN A 166 -5.10 19.73 0.50
N GLY A 167 -5.67 18.79 1.25
CA GLY A 167 -7.10 18.79 1.58
C GLY A 167 -7.51 20.01 2.41
N LEU A 168 -6.70 20.37 3.41
CA LEU A 168 -6.92 21.56 4.24
C LEU A 168 -6.76 22.86 3.45
N GLU A 169 -5.74 22.95 2.59
CA GLU A 169 -5.48 24.14 1.77
C GLU A 169 -6.63 24.37 0.76
N LYS A 170 -7.14 23.32 0.13
CA LYS A 170 -8.29 23.42 -0.77
C LYS A 170 -9.55 23.94 -0.09
N ARG A 171 -9.84 23.50 1.15
CA ARG A 171 -10.98 24.01 1.94
C ARG A 171 -10.81 25.47 2.33
N ARG A 172 -9.57 25.94 2.49
CA ARG A 172 -9.27 27.34 2.85
C ARG A 172 -9.56 28.32 1.71
N TRP A 173 -9.48 27.88 0.46
CA TRP A 173 -9.66 28.72 -0.73
C TRP A 173 -11.00 28.49 -1.45
N SER A 174 -11.93 27.76 -0.82
CA SER A 174 -13.33 27.63 -1.24
C SER A 174 -14.25 28.41 -0.31
#